data_AF-A0A954NWA3-F1
#
_entry.id   AF-A0A954NWA3-F1
#
_cell.length_a   1.000
_cell.length_b   1.000
_cell.length_c   1.000
_cell.angle_alpha   90.00
_cell.angle_beta   90.00
_cell.angle_gamma   90.00
#
_symmetry.space_group_name_H-M   'P 1'
#
loop_
_entity.id
_entity.type
_entity.pdbx_description
1 polymer ?
#
loop_
_entity_poly.entity_id
_entity_poly.type
_entity_poly.pdbx_seq_one_letter_code
_entity_poly.pdbx_strand_id
1 'polypeptide(L)' 'AAIYSGELAKAPTERDPVFGFDVITKCSGVPSEVLKPRDTWTDQNAYDHAAKKLAGLFQDNFTTYRDGVTSEVANAGPKV' A
#
# COMPACT_ATOMS: atom_id res chain seq x y z
N ALA A 1 17.35 4.23 9.35
CA ALA A 1 17.52 4.07 10.81
C ALA A 1 16.39 3.24 11.42
N ALA A 2 15.11 3.64 11.28
CA ALA A 2 13.95 2.98 11.90
C ALA A 2 13.74 1.49 11.51
N ILE A 3 14.13 1.10 10.29
CA ILE A 3 14.11 -0.32 9.86
C ILE A 3 15.14 -1.13 10.67
N TYR A 4 16.40 -0.68 10.68
CA TYR A 4 17.50 -1.40 11.35
C TYR A 4 17.40 -1.39 12.87
N SER A 5 16.78 -0.38 13.48
CA SER A 5 16.52 -0.35 14.92
C SER A 5 15.38 -1.28 15.36
N GLY A 6 14.62 -1.85 14.41
CA GLY A 6 13.43 -2.66 14.69
C GLY A 6 12.23 -1.84 15.17
N GLU A 7 12.29 -0.50 15.05
CA GLU A 7 11.19 0.39 15.44
C GLU A 7 9.93 0.12 14.60
N LEU A 8 10.09 0.00 13.28
CA LEU A 8 8.94 -0.22 12.38
C LEU A 8 8.26 -1.57 12.61
N ALA A 9 9.00 -2.59 13.07
CA ALA A 9 8.43 -3.89 13.39
C ALA A 9 7.47 -3.85 14.60
N LYS A 10 7.55 -2.79 15.42
CA LYS A 10 6.70 -2.58 16.60
C LYS A 10 5.73 -1.41 16.43
N ALA A 11 5.81 -0.71 15.29
CA ALA A 11 4.97 0.45 15.04
C ALA A 11 3.52 0.01 14.79
N PRO A 12 2.52 0.79 15.24
CA PRO A 12 1.14 0.55 14.88
C PRO A 12 0.96 0.66 13.37
N THR A 13 0.10 -0.20 12.82
CA THR A 13 -0.21 -0.24 11.40
C THR A 13 -1.71 -0.11 11.14
N GLU A 14 -2.03 0.37 9.95
CA GLU A 14 -3.37 0.33 9.37
C GLU A 14 -3.30 -0.36 8.00
N ARG A 15 -4.32 -1.14 7.68
CA ARG A 15 -4.40 -1.88 6.41
C ARG A 15 -4.82 -0.93 5.30
N ASP A 16 -4.03 -0.86 4.22
CA ASP A 16 -4.41 -0.11 3.02
C ASP A 16 -5.63 -0.77 2.34
N PRO A 17 -6.71 -0.03 2.05
CA PRO A 17 -7.95 -0.61 1.54
C PRO A 17 -7.87 -1.04 0.07
N VAL A 18 -6.92 -0.51 -0.72
CA VAL A 18 -6.76 -0.81 -2.14
C VAL A 18 -5.72 -1.91 -2.34
N PHE A 19 -4.54 -1.76 -1.74
CA PHE A 19 -3.40 -2.66 -1.94
C PHE A 19 -3.31 -3.76 -0.88
N GLY A 20 -3.96 -3.59 0.26
CA GLY A 20 -4.03 -4.63 1.28
C GLY A 20 -2.72 -4.87 2.02
N PHE A 21 -1.73 -3.98 1.99
CA PHE A 21 -0.55 -4.06 2.87
C PHE A 21 -0.75 -3.23 4.14
N ASP A 22 0.04 -3.51 5.16
CA ASP A 22 0.03 -2.77 6.42
C ASP A 22 0.94 -1.54 6.33
N VAL A 23 0.36 -0.36 6.53
CA VAL A 23 1.03 0.94 6.53
C VAL A 23 1.26 1.38 7.96
N ILE A 24 2.51 1.72 8.31
CA ILE A 24 2.82 2.28 9.63
C ILE A 24 2.12 3.62 9.83
N THR A 25 1.58 3.86 11.02
CA THR A 25 0.92 5.13 11.35
C THR A 25 1.81 6.06 12.16
N LYS A 26 2.98 5.58 12.60
CA LYS A 26 3.94 6.36 13.38
C LYS A 26 5.37 5.89 13.12
N CYS A 27 6.28 6.85 12.98
CA CYS A 27 7.73 6.63 12.94
C CYS A 27 8.43 7.85 13.54
N SER A 28 9.37 7.63 14.44
CA SER A 28 10.16 8.69 15.07
C SER A 28 10.94 9.47 14.02
N GLY A 29 10.92 10.80 14.12
CA GLY A 29 11.56 11.69 13.15
C GLY A 29 10.90 11.77 11.78
N VAL A 30 9.72 11.14 11.60
CA VAL A 30 8.93 11.24 10.36
C VAL A 30 7.56 11.85 10.67
N PRO A 31 7.16 12.93 9.99
CA PRO A 31 5.82 13.50 10.16
C PRO A 31 4.73 12.47 9.81
N SER A 32 3.67 12.40 10.59
CA SER A 32 2.66 11.33 10.44
C SER A 32 1.80 11.53 9.18
N GLU A 33 1.63 12.77 8.74
CA GLU A 33 0.91 13.17 7.54
C GLU A 33 1.52 12.61 6.25
N VAL A 34 2.84 12.36 6.21
CA VAL A 34 3.50 11.78 5.02
C VAL A 34 3.40 10.26 4.98
N LEU A 35 3.05 9.61 6.10
CA LEU A 35 2.92 8.16 6.19
C LEU A 35 1.65 7.64 5.53
N LYS A 36 0.64 8.51 5.38
CA LYS A 36 -0.62 8.22 4.69
C LYS A 36 -0.68 9.04 3.41
N PRO A 37 -0.31 8.48 2.24
CA PRO A 37 -0.27 9.23 0.98
C PRO A 37 -1.58 9.91 0.62
N ARG A 38 -2.72 9.34 1.03
CA ARG A 38 -4.05 9.94 0.86
C ARG A 38 -4.18 11.32 1.53
N ASP A 39 -3.50 11.52 2.66
CA ASP A 39 -3.57 12.76 3.45
C ASP A 39 -2.63 13.85 2.90
N THR A 40 -1.74 13.50 1.96
CA THR A 40 -0.85 14.47 1.29
C THR A 40 -1.47 15.08 0.03
N TRP A 41 -2.62 14.57 -0.41
CA TRP A 41 -3.35 15.06 -1.57
C TRP A 41 -4.38 16.11 -1.14
N THR A 42 -4.40 17.25 -1.84
CA THR A 42 -5.43 18.28 -1.63
C THR A 42 -6.83 17.77 -1.89
N ASP A 43 -6.99 16.91 -2.91
CA ASP A 43 -8.24 16.22 -3.22
C ASP A 43 -8.09 14.72 -2.99
N GLN A 44 -8.72 14.24 -1.93
CA GLN A 44 -8.69 12.84 -1.56
C GLN A 44 -9.47 11.94 -2.53
N ASN A 45 -10.49 12.46 -3.21
CA ASN A 45 -11.21 11.69 -4.25
C ASN A 45 -10.32 11.51 -5.48
N ALA A 46 -9.51 12.52 -5.83
CA ALA A 46 -8.52 12.39 -6.89
C ALA A 46 -7.46 11.33 -6.55
N TYR A 47 -7.04 11.25 -5.29
CA TYR A 47 -6.19 10.16 -4.80
C TYR A 47 -6.87 8.81 -4.96
N ASP A 48 -8.12 8.67 -4.49
CA ASP A 48 -8.85 7.40 -4.53
C ASP A 48 -9.03 6.90 -5.99
N HIS A 49 -9.27 7.81 -6.95
CA HIS A 49 -9.29 7.49 -8.37
C HIS A 49 -7.92 7.06 -8.90
N ALA A 50 -6.85 7.76 -8.52
CA ALA A 50 -5.49 7.42 -8.94
C ALA A 50 -5.05 6.06 -8.38
N ALA A 51 -5.36 5.78 -7.11
CA ALA A 51 -5.07 4.51 -6.44
C ALA A 51 -5.80 3.34 -7.13
N LYS A 52 -7.10 3.50 -7.43
CA LYS A 52 -7.89 2.49 -8.18
C LYS A 52 -7.35 2.27 -9.59
N LYS A 53 -6.98 3.35 -10.29
CA LYS A 53 -6.37 3.25 -11.62
C LYS A 53 -5.06 2.47 -11.55
N LEU A 54 -4.20 2.76 -10.58
CA LEU A 54 -2.94 2.06 -10.39
C LEU A 54 -3.17 0.58 -10.06
N ALA A 55 -4.13 0.27 -9.18
CA ALA A 55 -4.52 -1.11 -8.87
C ALA A 55 -4.95 -1.88 -10.11
N GLY A 56 -5.74 -1.27 -11.01
CA GLY A 56 -6.10 -1.84 -12.31
C GLY A 56 -4.87 -2.14 -13.17
N LEU A 57 -3.93 -1.20 -13.30
CA LEU A 57 -2.69 -1.41 -14.05
C LEU A 57 -1.85 -2.57 -13.51
N PHE A 58 -1.80 -2.75 -12.18
CA PHE A 58 -1.14 -3.90 -11.56
C PHE A 58 -1.84 -5.21 -11.90
N GLN A 59 -3.17 -5.26 -11.83
CA GLN A 59 -3.94 -6.45 -12.20
C GLN A 59 -3.76 -6.81 -13.68
N ASP A 60 -3.81 -5.82 -14.58
CA ASP A 60 -3.62 -6.00 -16.02
C ASP A 60 -2.23 -6.55 -16.33
N ASN A 61 -1.18 -5.95 -15.76
CA ASN A 61 0.18 -6.43 -15.94
C ASN A 61 0.39 -7.86 -15.39
N PHE A 62 -0.26 -8.18 -14.27
CA PHE A 62 -0.15 -9.49 -13.63
C PHE A 62 -0.77 -10.63 -14.45
N THR A 63 -1.70 -10.34 -15.38
CA THR A 63 -2.32 -11.37 -16.23
C THR A 63 -1.29 -12.24 -16.95
N THR A 64 -0.19 -11.66 -17.42
CA THR A 64 0.93 -12.35 -18.11
C THR A 64 1.59 -13.42 -17.24
N TYR A 65 1.57 -13.25 -15.91
CA TYR A 65 2.30 -14.09 -14.96
C TYR A 65 1.40 -15.02 -14.15
N ARG A 66 0.08 -14.94 -14.34
CA ARG A 66 -0.92 -15.56 -13.47
C ARG A 66 -0.78 -17.08 -13.36
N ASP A 67 -0.41 -17.75 -14.44
CA ASP A 67 -0.26 -19.21 -14.48
C ASP A 67 1.06 -19.70 -13.85
N GLY A 68 2.02 -18.79 -13.64
CA GLY A 68 3.35 -19.09 -13.10
C GLY A 68 3.47 -18.90 -11.59
N VAL A 69 2.38 -18.56 -10.89
CA VAL A 69 2.41 -18.20 -9.47
C VAL A 69 1.48 -19.07 -8.62
N THR A 70 1.74 -19.10 -7.32
CA THR A 70 0.83 -19.74 -6.37
C THR A 70 -0.47 -18.93 -6.23
N SER A 71 -1.52 -19.60 -5.75
CA SER A 71 -2.79 -18.94 -5.40
C SER A 71 -2.61 -17.85 -4.35
N GLU A 72 -1.67 -18.02 -3.42
CA GLU A 72 -1.33 -17.01 -2.42
C GLU A 72 -0.86 -15.70 -3.08
N VAL A 73 0.09 -15.79 -4.01
CA VAL A 73 0.59 -14.63 -4.76
C VAL A 73 -0.52 -14.01 -5.61
N ALA A 74 -1.32 -14.83 -6.29
CA ALA A 74 -2.43 -14.33 -7.11
C ALA A 74 -3.50 -13.59 -6.29
N ASN A 75 -3.72 -13.99 -5.04
CA ASN A 75 -4.75 -13.42 -4.18
C ASN A 75 -4.28 -12.19 -3.36
N ALA A 76 -2.96 -12.00 -3.23
CA ALA A 76 -2.35 -10.88 -2.53
C ALA A 76 -2.39 -9.56 -3.30
N GLY A 77 -2.83 -9.57 -4.56
CA GLY A 77 -2.91 -8.37 -5.40
C GLY A 77 -3.95 -7.34 -4.94
N PRO A 78 -3.88 -6.11 -5.48
CA PRO A 78 -4.79 -5.02 -5.14
C PRO A 78 -6.25 -5.36 -5.43
N LYS A 79 -7.17 -4.76 -4.67
CA LYS A 79 -8.62 -4.84 -4.87
C LYS A 79 -9.08 -3.58 -5.61
N VAL A 80 -9.79 -3.77 -6.72
CA VAL A 80 -10.40 -2.70 -7.53
C VAL A 80 -11.91 -2.75 -7.34
#